data_AF-N1ZW41-F1
#
_entry.id   AF-N1ZW41-F1
#
_cell.length_a   1.000
_cell.length_b   1.000
_cell.length_c   1.000
_cell.angle_alpha   90.00
_cell.angle_beta   90.00
_cell.angle_gamma   90.00
#
_symmetry.space_group_name_H-M   'P 1'
#
loop_
_entity.id
_entity.type
_entity.pdbx_description
1 polymer ?
#
loop_
_entity_poly.entity_id
_entity_poly.type
_entity_poly.pdbx_seq_one_letter_code
_entity_poly.pdbx_strand_id
1 'polypeptide(L)' 'MQEKYNVGIYCRLSRDDERSGESVSIENQKIMLSRYVQEQGWNLYAAYCEM' A
#
# COMPACT_ATOMS: atom_id res chain seq x y z
N MET A 1 0.58 23.20 15.37
CA MET A 1 1.06 22.16 14.42
C MET A 1 -0.02 21.10 14.37
N GLN A 2 -0.56 20.82 13.19
CA GLN A 2 -1.55 19.76 13.04
C GLN A 2 -0.84 18.42 13.24
N GLU A 3 -1.32 17.58 14.15
CA GLU A 3 -0.73 16.26 14.40
C GLU A 3 -0.90 15.40 13.14
N LYS A 4 0.23 14.94 12.58
CA LYS A 4 0.22 14.00 11.45
C LYS A 4 0.23 12.58 12.03
N TYR A 5 -0.79 11.79 11.71
CA TYR A 5 -0.85 10.39 12.10
C TYR A 5 0.22 9.58 11.35
N ASN A 6 0.94 8.72 12.08
CA ASN A 6 1.82 7.72 11.48
C ASN A 6 1.00 6.51 11.09
N VAL A 7 1.05 6.11 9.82
CA VAL A 7 0.21 5.05 9.26
C VAL A 7 1.08 4.02 8.54
N GLY A 8 0.75 2.74 8.73
CA GLY A 8 1.29 1.64 7.93
C GLY A 8 0.28 1.14 6.91
N ILE A 9 0.74 0.71 5.75
CA ILE A 9 -0.10 0.08 4.71
C ILE A 9 0.24 -1.41 4.58
N TYR A 10 -0.77 -2.24 4.31
CA TYR A 10 -0.60 -3.68 4.11
C TYR A 10 -1.12 -4.06 2.73
N CYS A 11 -0.30 -4.77 1.95
CA CYS A 11 -0.64 -5.28 0.63
C CYS A 11 -0.56 -6.80 0.65
N ARG A 12 -1.44 -7.48 -0.09
CA ARG A 12 -1.37 -8.95 -0.24
C ARG A 12 -1.61 -9.37 -1.68
N LEU A 13 -0.95 -10.43 -2.14
CA LEU A 13 -1.30 -11.04 -3.43
C LEU A 13 -2.73 -11.58 -3.39
N SER A 14 -3.41 -11.43 -4.52
CA SER A 14 -4.65 -12.16 -4.73
C SER A 14 -4.29 -13.58 -5.17
N ARG A 15 -5.09 -14.56 -4.75
CA ARG A 15 -4.89 -15.97 -5.11
C ARG A 15 -5.01 -16.22 -6.63
N ASP A 16 -5.60 -15.28 -7.37
CA ASP A 16 -5.78 -15.35 -8.82
C ASP A 16 -4.57 -14.82 -9.62
N ASP A 17 -3.65 -14.08 -8.99
CA ASP A 17 -2.44 -13.52 -9.64
C ASP A 17 -1.35 -14.56 -9.89
N GLU A 18 -1.50 -15.82 -9.44
CA GLU A 18 -0.50 -16.88 -9.65
C GLU A 18 -0.23 -17.20 -11.14
N ARG A 19 -1.08 -16.74 -12.08
CA ARG A 19 -1.03 -17.12 -13.50
C ARG A 19 -0.52 -16.06 -14.48
N SER A 20 -0.35 -14.81 -14.06
CA SER A 20 0.07 -13.72 -14.95
C SER A 20 1.25 -13.00 -14.34
N GLY A 21 2.31 -12.82 -15.13
CA GLY A 21 3.66 -12.44 -14.67
C GLY A 21 3.73 -11.23 -13.71
N GLU A 22 4.76 -11.29 -12.85
CA GLU A 22 5.25 -10.26 -11.94
C GLU A 22 4.21 -9.31 -11.33
N SER A 23 3.56 -9.74 -10.25
CA SER A 23 3.20 -8.90 -9.08
C SER A 23 2.55 -7.51 -9.31
N VAL A 24 1.92 -7.26 -10.46
CA VAL A 24 1.32 -5.96 -10.81
C VAL A 24 0.25 -5.56 -9.79
N SER A 25 -0.44 -6.53 -9.19
CA SER A 25 -1.47 -6.31 -8.18
C SER A 25 -0.94 -5.74 -6.86
N ILE A 26 0.27 -6.09 -6.42
CA ILE A 26 0.87 -5.50 -5.21
C ILE A 26 1.29 -4.06 -5.47
N GLU A 27 1.91 -3.80 -6.61
CA GLU A 27 2.41 -2.46 -6.94
C GLU A 27 1.26 -1.45 -7.06
N ASN A 28 0.16 -1.86 -7.71
CA ASN A 28 -1.06 -1.06 -7.76
C ASN A 28 -1.65 -0.79 -6.37
N GLN A 29 -1.70 -1.79 -5.49
CA GLN A 29 -2.15 -1.61 -4.10
C GLN A 29 -1.27 -0.61 -3.35
N LYS A 30 0.06 -0.71 -3.45
CA LYS A 30 0.99 0.23 -2.82
C LYS A 30 0.78 1.66 -3.29
N ILE A 31 0.62 1.86 -4.60
CA ILE A 31 0.40 3.19 -5.19
C ILE A 31 -0.91 3.78 -4.66
N MET A 32 -2.00 3.00 -4.70
CA MET A 32 -3.32 3.46 -4.26
C MET A 32 -3.33 3.84 -2.78
N LEU A 33 -2.81 2.96 -1.92
CA LEU A 33 -2.80 3.19 -0.47
C LEU A 33 -1.84 4.33 -0.08
N SER A 34 -0.68 4.45 -0.72
CA SER A 34 0.26 5.54 -0.46
C SER A 34 -0.32 6.91 -0.86
N ARG A 35 -1.01 6.98 -2.00
CA ARG A 35 -1.73 8.20 -2.42
C ARG A 35 -2.78 8.60 -1.41
N TYR A 36 -3.59 7.65 -0.94
CA TYR A 36 -4.60 7.92 0.08
C TYR A 36 -3.99 8.50 1.36
N VAL A 37 -2.89 7.91 1.87
CA VAL A 37 -2.19 8.42 3.06
C VAL A 37 -1.69 9.86 2.84
N GLN A 38 -1.18 10.19 1.65
CA GLN A 38 -0.74 11.55 1.30
C GLN A 38 -1.91 12.53 1.22
N GLU A 39 -3.03 12.14 0.61
CA GLU A 39 -4.24 12.97 0.49
C GLU A 39 -4.85 13.30 1.86
N GLN A 40 -4.72 12.41 2.83
CA GLN A 40 -5.13 12.65 4.22
C GLN A 40 -4.14 13.51 5.03
N GLY A 41 -2.98 13.85 4.45
CA GLY A 41 -1.92 14.60 5.13
C GLY A 41 -1.19 13.81 6.22
N TRP A 42 -1.31 12.49 6.20
CA TRP A 42 -0.66 11.58 7.16
C TRP A 42 0.79 11.28 6.79
N ASN A 43 1.53 10.68 7.72
CA ASN A 43 2.88 10.21 7.49
C ASN A 43 2.87 8.70 7.23
N LEU A 44 3.27 8.29 6.02
CA LEU A 44 3.45 6.87 5.70
C LEU A 44 4.72 6.36 6.39
N TYR A 45 4.55 5.53 7.42
CA TYR A 45 5.66 5.00 8.22
C TYR A 45 6.27 3.73 7.62
N ALA A 46 5.43 2.80 7.16
CA ALA A 46 5.88 1.52 6.63
C ALA A 46 4.86 0.91 5.65
N ALA A 47 5.35 0.10 4.72
CA ALA A 47 4.54 -0.72 3.84
C ALA A 47 4.90 -2.20 4.03
N TYR A 48 3.92 -3.00 4.43
CA TYR A 48 4.05 -4.44 4.63
C TYR A 48 3.42 -5.18 3.45
N CYS A 49 4.00 -6.31 3.07
CA CYS A 49 3.53 -7.09 1.95
C CYS A 49 3.59 -8.58 2.26
N GLU A 50 2.51 -9.30 1.97
CA GLU A 50 2.43 -10.76 2.03
C GLU A 50 2.23 -11.30 0.61
N MET A 51 3.06 -12.28 0.24
CA MET A 51 3.00 -12.98 -1.05
C MET A 51 2.15 -14.24 -0.92
#